data_AF-A0A149V681-F1
#
_entry.id   AF-A0A149V681-F1
#
_cell.length_a   1.000
_cell.length_b   1.000
_cell.length_c   1.000
_cell.angle_alpha   90.00
_cell.angle_beta   90.00
_cell.angle_gamma   90.00
#
_symmetry.space_group_name_H-M   'P 1'
#
loop_
_entity.id
_entity.type
_entity.pdbx_description
1 polymer ?
#
loop_
_entity_poly.entity_id
_entity_poly.type
_entity_poly.pdbx_seq_one_letter_code
_entity_poly.pdbx_strand_id
1 'polypeptide(L)'
;MLKQGGWKQLPWRNIIPGTDIGLALGVVLLLSILIIPLPTFILDIGLSLSITFSVLILMVALFLERPLDFTSFPTLLLLTTLLRLSLEIATTRLILSHGSEGTYAAGHVVAAFGGFLMGGDVVIGGIVFSILLVVNFMVITKGSGRIAEVAARFFLDSMPGKQMAIDADLSSGAINDRMARKKRYELEEESAFYGSMDGAAKFVRGDAIAGIIITAINIVGGLAIGVLRHNMPLNEAASTFTTLTVGDGLVSQIPALLVSTAAGIVVTKGGTTGSADVTLVRQLGGNPKPLAVAAVLSALFAIMPGL
;
A
#
# COMPACT_ATOMS: atom_id res chain seq x y z
N MET A 1 -18.60 35.29 -50.71
CA MET A 1 -19.28 34.05 -51.14
C MET A 1 -18.80 32.90 -50.26
N LEU A 2 -19.71 32.45 -49.37
CA LEU A 2 -19.88 31.10 -48.84
C LEU A 2 -18.65 30.16 -48.71
N LYS A 3 -18.27 29.85 -47.46
CA LYS A 3 -18.52 28.49 -46.94
C LYS A 3 -18.43 28.43 -45.41
N GLN A 4 -19.52 27.93 -44.85
CA GLN A 4 -19.70 27.49 -43.47
C GLN A 4 -18.74 26.35 -43.12
N GLY A 5 -18.46 26.16 -41.83
CA GLY A 5 -18.11 24.84 -41.32
C GLY A 5 -17.23 24.84 -40.08
N GLY A 6 -17.82 24.44 -38.94
CA GLY A 6 -17.06 23.66 -37.96
C GLY A 6 -16.90 24.24 -36.57
N TRP A 7 -18.00 24.57 -35.88
CA TRP A 7 -18.05 24.35 -34.44
C TRP A 7 -17.90 22.83 -34.18
N LYS A 8 -16.66 22.33 -34.11
CA LYS A 8 -16.33 20.99 -33.59
C LYS A 8 -14.82 20.78 -33.62
N GLN A 9 -14.20 20.89 -32.45
CA GLN A 9 -13.35 19.85 -31.85
C GLN A 9 -12.84 20.35 -30.50
N LEU A 10 -13.72 20.25 -29.49
CA LEU A 10 -13.27 20.26 -28.09
C LEU A 10 -12.34 19.05 -27.87
N PRO A 11 -11.21 19.20 -27.14
CA PRO A 11 -10.19 18.18 -26.97
C PRO A 11 -10.56 17.18 -25.86
N TRP A 12 -11.73 16.54 -25.93
CA TRP A 12 -12.13 15.54 -24.94
C TRP A 12 -11.38 14.21 -25.09
N ARG A 13 -10.60 14.04 -26.16
CA ARG A 13 -9.87 12.80 -26.47
C ARG A 13 -8.41 12.79 -26.01
N ASN A 14 -7.93 13.86 -25.37
CA ASN A 14 -6.62 13.93 -24.70
C ASN A 14 -6.72 13.75 -23.17
N ILE A 15 -7.90 13.40 -22.65
CA ILE A 15 -8.12 13.01 -21.25
C ILE A 15 -8.20 11.47 -21.16
N ILE A 16 -7.35 10.78 -21.93
CA ILE A 16 -7.15 9.34 -21.79
C ILE A 16 -5.96 9.16 -20.84
N PRO A 17 -6.11 8.42 -19.73
CA PRO A 17 -5.01 8.15 -18.81
C PRO A 17 -3.95 7.34 -19.56
N GLY A 18 -2.80 7.97 -19.83
CA GLY A 18 -1.73 7.41 -20.66
C GLY A 18 -0.71 8.43 -21.19
N THR A 19 -0.96 9.73 -21.03
CA THR A 19 0.02 10.79 -21.30
C THR A 19 0.56 11.35 -19.99
N ASP A 20 1.81 11.82 -19.96
CA ASP A 20 2.44 12.47 -18.79
C ASP A 20 1.55 13.54 -18.12
N ILE A 21 0.69 14.18 -18.93
CA ILE A 21 -0.34 15.13 -18.49
C ILE A 21 -1.37 14.49 -17.54
N GLY A 22 -1.82 13.27 -17.79
CA GLY A 22 -2.77 12.56 -16.93
C GLY A 22 -2.16 12.20 -15.58
N LEU A 23 -0.88 11.81 -15.57
CA LEU A 23 -0.13 11.52 -14.35
C LEU A 23 0.10 12.81 -13.53
N ALA A 24 0.49 13.91 -14.20
CA ALA A 24 0.63 15.22 -13.58
C ALA A 24 -0.69 15.75 -13.02
N LEU A 25 -1.79 15.66 -13.79
CA LEU A 25 -3.13 16.01 -13.33
C LEU A 25 -3.57 15.16 -12.13
N GLY A 26 -3.25 13.86 -12.14
CA GLY A 26 -3.48 12.96 -11.01
C GLY A 26 -2.75 13.43 -9.76
N VAL A 27 -1.45 13.73 -9.85
CA VAL A 27 -0.66 14.24 -8.72
C VAL A 27 -1.21 15.58 -8.23
N VAL A 28 -1.53 16.52 -9.13
CA VAL A 28 -2.12 17.82 -8.76
C VAL A 28 -3.47 17.62 -8.07
N LEU A 29 -4.30 16.69 -8.54
CA LEU A 29 -5.57 16.35 -7.90
C LEU A 29 -5.34 15.82 -6.47
N LEU A 30 -4.39 14.89 -6.28
CA LEU A 30 -4.03 14.38 -4.95
C LEU A 30 -3.58 15.51 -4.01
N LEU A 31 -2.69 16.39 -4.48
CA LEU A 31 -2.25 17.55 -3.69
C LEU A 31 -3.39 18.54 -3.42
N SER A 32 -4.37 18.65 -4.32
CA SER A 32 -5.52 19.54 -4.14
C SER A 32 -6.44 19.05 -3.02
N ILE A 33 -6.58 17.73 -2.83
CA ILE A 33 -7.34 17.13 -1.72
C ILE A 33 -6.81 17.59 -0.35
N LEU A 34 -5.51 17.89 -0.26
CA LEU A 34 -4.90 18.38 0.98
C LEU A 34 -5.44 19.76 1.41
N ILE A 35 -5.79 20.60 0.43
CA ILE A 35 -6.17 22.00 0.66
C ILE A 35 -7.68 22.14 0.69
N ILE A 36 -8.38 21.50 -0.24
CA ILE A 36 -9.80 21.68 -0.50
C ILE A 36 -10.62 20.76 0.41
N PRO A 37 -11.64 21.27 1.12
CA PRO A 37 -12.55 20.43 1.89
C PRO A 37 -13.35 19.52 0.95
N LEU A 38 -13.26 18.21 1.17
CA LEU A 38 -14.02 17.23 0.40
C LEU A 38 -15.38 16.95 1.03
N PRO A 39 -16.44 16.79 0.22
CA PRO A 39 -17.69 16.22 0.71
C PRO A 39 -17.49 14.75 1.07
N THR A 40 -18.22 14.27 2.08
CA THR A 40 -18.15 12.89 2.60
C THR A 40 -18.33 11.82 1.52
N PHE A 41 -19.17 12.08 0.52
CA PHE A 41 -19.37 11.17 -0.61
C PHE A 41 -18.10 10.95 -1.46
N ILE A 42 -17.36 12.02 -1.76
CA ILE A 42 -16.11 11.90 -2.54
C ILE A 42 -15.03 11.21 -1.71
N LEU A 43 -15.02 11.49 -0.41
CA LEU A 43 -14.12 10.82 0.53
C LEU A 43 -14.37 9.31 0.56
N ASP A 44 -15.62 8.87 0.72
CA ASP A 44 -15.97 7.45 0.73
C ASP A 44 -15.57 6.74 -0.57
N ILE A 45 -15.75 7.40 -1.73
CA ILE A 45 -15.26 6.90 -3.02
C ILE A 45 -13.73 6.79 -3.01
N GLY A 46 -13.02 7.82 -2.55
CA GLY A 46 -11.56 7.84 -2.48
C GLY A 46 -10.99 6.72 -1.60
N LEU A 47 -11.56 6.53 -0.41
CA LEU A 47 -11.19 5.47 0.53
C LEU A 47 -11.46 4.08 -0.08
N SER A 48 -12.64 3.88 -0.68
CA SER A 48 -12.99 2.62 -1.34
C SER A 48 -12.07 2.32 -2.53
N LEU A 49 -11.71 3.34 -3.31
CA LEU A 49 -10.79 3.24 -4.42
C LEU A 49 -9.37 2.89 -3.94
N SER A 50 -8.92 3.48 -2.83
CA SER A 50 -7.64 3.15 -2.20
C SER A 50 -7.54 1.68 -1.79
N ILE A 51 -8.60 1.14 -1.16
CA ILE A 51 -8.68 -0.30 -0.81
C ILE A 51 -8.66 -1.15 -2.07
N THR A 52 -9.48 -0.80 -3.07
CA THR A 52 -9.58 -1.55 -4.33
C THR A 52 -8.24 -1.59 -5.08
N PHE A 53 -7.54 -0.46 -5.19
CA PHE A 53 -6.21 -0.41 -5.79
C PHE A 53 -5.20 -1.23 -5.01
N SER A 54 -5.26 -1.21 -3.68
CA SER A 54 -4.32 -1.98 -2.85
C SER A 54 -4.52 -3.49 -3.02
N VAL A 55 -5.78 -3.94 -3.12
CA VAL A 55 -6.11 -5.34 -3.45
C VAL A 55 -5.61 -5.68 -4.86
N LEU A 56 -5.88 -4.83 -5.85
CA LEU A 56 -5.43 -5.04 -7.23
C LEU A 56 -3.90 -5.16 -7.29
N ILE A 57 -3.18 -4.27 -6.62
CA ILE A 57 -1.71 -4.29 -6.54
C ILE A 57 -1.22 -5.60 -5.93
N LEU A 58 -1.83 -6.06 -4.83
CA LEU A 58 -1.47 -7.34 -4.24
C LEU A 58 -1.74 -8.52 -5.18
N MET A 59 -2.88 -8.52 -5.88
CA MET A 59 -3.20 -9.57 -6.85
C MET A 59 -2.17 -9.59 -7.98
N VAL A 60 -1.86 -8.44 -8.58
CA VAL A 60 -0.84 -8.33 -9.64
C VAL A 60 0.51 -8.84 -9.13
N ALA A 61 0.93 -8.48 -7.91
CA ALA A 61 2.17 -8.95 -7.32
C ALA A 61 2.22 -10.48 -7.13
N LEU A 62 1.10 -11.12 -6.77
CA LEU A 62 1.02 -12.57 -6.58
C LEU A 62 1.11 -13.35 -7.90
N PHE A 63 0.44 -12.85 -8.95
CA PHE A 63 0.33 -13.54 -10.24
C PHE A 63 1.44 -13.23 -11.24
N LEU A 64 2.26 -12.22 -10.98
CA LEU A 64 3.35 -11.81 -11.85
C LEU A 64 4.43 -12.89 -11.98
N GLU A 65 5.02 -13.10 -13.16
CA GLU A 65 6.02 -14.16 -13.39
C GLU A 65 7.44 -13.71 -13.10
N ARG A 66 7.80 -12.48 -13.50
CA ARG A 66 9.10 -11.85 -13.23
C ARG A 66 8.91 -10.44 -12.68
N PRO A 67 9.71 -9.99 -11.69
CA PRO A 67 9.62 -8.62 -11.13
C PRO A 67 9.60 -7.51 -12.18
N LEU A 68 10.37 -7.67 -13.25
CA LEU A 68 10.44 -6.73 -14.37
C LEU A 68 9.16 -6.64 -15.22
N ASP A 69 8.25 -7.61 -15.15
CA ASP A 69 6.97 -7.53 -15.88
C ASP A 69 6.10 -6.37 -15.34
N PHE A 70 6.46 -5.85 -14.16
CA PHE A 70 5.81 -4.70 -13.54
C PHE A 70 6.80 -3.59 -13.20
N THR A 71 7.54 -3.10 -14.21
CA THR A 71 8.49 -1.99 -14.08
C THR A 71 7.89 -0.70 -13.49
N SER A 72 6.59 -0.46 -13.69
CA SER A 72 5.87 0.71 -13.14
C SER A 72 5.49 0.59 -11.66
N PHE A 73 5.76 -0.55 -11.01
CA PHE A 73 5.39 -0.82 -9.62
C PHE A 73 5.91 0.24 -8.62
N PRO A 74 7.19 0.67 -8.64
CA PRO A 74 7.69 1.68 -7.70
C PRO A 74 6.91 3.00 -7.80
N THR A 75 6.60 3.44 -9.02
CA THR A 75 5.82 4.67 -9.27
C THR A 75 4.39 4.52 -8.76
N LEU A 76 3.76 3.36 -8.96
CA LEU A 76 2.43 3.08 -8.42
C LEU A 76 2.42 3.03 -6.88
N LEU A 77 3.46 2.51 -6.25
CA LEU A 77 3.62 2.56 -4.79
C LEU A 77 3.65 4.01 -4.29
N LEU A 78 4.41 4.88 -4.98
CA LEU A 78 4.49 6.30 -4.64
C LEU A 78 3.11 6.98 -4.77
N LEU A 79 2.44 6.80 -5.91
CA LEU A 79 1.13 7.42 -6.17
C LEU A 79 0.04 6.93 -5.21
N THR A 80 0.00 5.62 -4.93
CA THR A 80 -0.98 5.06 -3.98
C THR A 80 -0.71 5.54 -2.56
N THR A 81 0.55 5.65 -2.14
CA THR A 81 0.92 6.22 -0.84
C THR A 81 0.52 7.70 -0.75
N LEU A 82 0.76 8.48 -1.80
CA LEU A 82 0.31 9.88 -1.86
C LEU A 82 -1.21 10.01 -1.79
N LEU A 83 -1.95 9.14 -2.49
CA LEU A 83 -3.41 9.08 -2.40
C LEU A 83 -3.86 8.83 -0.96
N ARG A 84 -3.27 7.84 -0.28
CA ARG A 84 -3.60 7.54 1.12
C ARG A 84 -3.33 8.73 2.04
N LEU A 85 -2.13 9.29 2.02
CA LEU A 85 -1.78 10.45 2.85
C LEU A 85 -2.73 11.63 2.61
N SER A 86 -3.10 11.87 1.35
CA SER A 86 -4.05 12.94 1.01
C SER A 86 -5.44 12.66 1.59
N LEU A 87 -5.91 11.42 1.52
CA LEU A 87 -7.18 11.00 2.09
C LEU A 87 -7.16 11.03 3.62
N GLU A 88 -6.10 10.57 4.27
CA GLU A 88 -5.93 10.61 5.74
C GLU A 88 -6.00 12.04 6.28
N ILE A 89 -5.46 13.02 5.56
CA ILE A 89 -5.54 14.42 5.98
C ILE A 89 -6.95 14.98 5.74
N ALA A 90 -7.62 14.57 4.67
CA ALA A 90 -9.00 14.94 4.40
C ALA A 90 -9.98 14.33 5.43
N THR A 91 -9.83 13.06 5.79
CA THR A 91 -10.63 12.39 6.84
C THR A 91 -10.37 13.04 8.19
N THR A 92 -9.11 13.25 8.57
CA THR A 92 -8.71 13.94 9.80
C THR A 92 -9.40 15.29 9.94
N ARG A 93 -9.40 16.10 8.88
CA ARG A 93 -10.09 17.39 8.89
C ARG A 93 -11.58 17.23 9.21
N LEU A 94 -12.26 16.30 8.54
CA LEU A 94 -13.69 16.05 8.77
C LEU A 94 -13.98 15.52 10.17
N ILE A 95 -13.14 14.63 10.70
CA ILE A 95 -13.25 14.11 12.06
C ILE A 95 -13.14 15.26 13.06
N LEU A 96 -12.14 16.13 12.93
CA LEU A 96 -11.91 17.23 13.87
C LEU A 96 -12.93 18.37 13.73
N SER A 97 -13.49 18.60 12.54
CA SER A 97 -14.44 19.69 12.30
C SER A 97 -15.90 19.31 12.52
N HIS A 98 -16.30 18.09 12.15
CA HIS A 98 -17.69 17.62 12.20
C HIS A 98 -17.90 16.44 13.13
N GLY A 99 -16.86 15.90 13.79
CA GLY A 99 -16.98 14.72 14.64
C GLY A 99 -18.00 14.86 15.79
N SER A 100 -18.31 16.09 16.22
CA SER A 100 -19.37 16.37 17.20
C SER A 100 -20.78 16.14 16.68
N GLU A 101 -20.98 16.06 15.36
CA GLU A 101 -22.29 15.83 14.72
C GLU A 101 -22.68 14.35 14.68
N GLY A 102 -21.76 13.45 15.07
CA GLY A 102 -22.01 12.02 15.23
C GLY A 102 -21.04 11.12 14.47
N THR A 103 -21.30 9.82 14.49
CA THR A 103 -20.41 8.79 13.96
C THR A 103 -20.33 8.73 12.43
N TYR A 104 -21.23 9.39 11.70
CA TYR A 104 -21.22 9.48 10.24
C TYR A 104 -20.55 10.75 9.70
N ALA A 105 -20.05 11.63 10.58
CA ALA A 105 -19.47 12.90 10.21
C ALA A 105 -18.23 12.79 9.28
N ALA A 106 -17.51 11.67 9.37
CA ALA A 106 -16.31 11.41 8.57
C ALA A 106 -16.57 10.50 7.36
N GLY A 107 -17.84 10.28 6.98
CA GLY A 107 -18.22 9.37 5.89
C GLY A 107 -18.68 8.00 6.37
N HIS A 108 -19.36 7.26 5.50
CA HIS A 108 -19.94 5.97 5.82
C HIS A 108 -18.89 4.86 5.92
N VAL A 109 -17.81 4.97 5.14
CA VAL A 109 -16.72 3.98 5.18
C VAL A 109 -16.04 4.02 6.53
N VAL A 110 -15.62 5.21 6.99
CA VAL A 110 -14.99 5.39 8.31
C VAL A 110 -15.90 4.92 9.44
N ALA A 111 -17.18 5.29 9.39
CA ALA A 111 -18.17 4.88 10.38
C ALA A 111 -18.33 3.35 10.45
N ALA A 112 -18.38 2.68 9.29
CA ALA A 112 -18.53 1.23 9.21
C ALA A 112 -17.33 0.48 9.81
N PHE A 113 -16.11 0.89 9.45
CA PHE A 113 -14.89 0.27 9.99
C PHE A 113 -14.71 0.55 11.48
N GLY A 114 -15.02 1.77 11.94
CA GLY A 114 -14.98 2.13 13.35
C GLY A 114 -15.97 1.30 14.16
N GLY A 115 -17.22 1.23 13.73
CA GLY A 115 -18.26 0.43 14.39
C GLY A 115 -17.94 -1.07 14.42
N PHE A 116 -17.38 -1.61 13.33
CA PHE A 116 -16.97 -3.01 13.24
C PHE A 116 -15.92 -3.39 14.29
N LEU A 117 -14.88 -2.57 14.49
CA LEU A 117 -13.82 -2.88 15.45
C LEU A 117 -14.22 -2.62 16.89
N MET A 118 -15.04 -1.59 17.12
CA MET A 118 -15.47 -1.25 18.48
C MET A 118 -16.34 -2.36 19.09
N GLY A 119 -17.13 -3.09 18.30
CA GLY A 119 -17.90 -4.24 18.81
C GLY A 119 -18.85 -3.90 19.98
N GLY A 120 -19.21 -2.63 20.13
CA GLY A 120 -20.02 -2.11 21.24
C GLY A 120 -19.24 -1.59 22.45
N ASP A 121 -17.92 -1.82 22.54
CA ASP A 121 -17.07 -1.35 23.64
C ASP A 121 -15.85 -0.58 23.12
N VAL A 122 -15.84 0.72 23.39
CA VAL A 122 -14.79 1.65 22.91
C VAL A 122 -13.42 1.32 23.50
N VAL A 123 -13.37 0.82 24.73
CA VAL A 123 -12.10 0.48 25.41
C VAL A 123 -11.50 -0.76 24.75
N ILE A 124 -12.29 -1.81 24.55
CA ILE A 124 -11.84 -3.03 23.89
C ILE A 124 -11.40 -2.71 22.45
N GLY A 125 -12.21 -1.97 21.70
CA GLY A 125 -11.87 -1.58 20.33
C GLY A 125 -10.60 -0.74 20.25
N GLY A 126 -10.40 0.21 21.19
CA GLY A 126 -9.17 1.00 21.28
C GLY A 126 -7.92 0.16 21.58
N ILE A 127 -8.04 -0.85 22.44
CA ILE A 127 -6.94 -1.79 22.73
C ILE A 127 -6.60 -2.63 21.49
N VAL A 128 -7.60 -3.25 20.86
CA VAL A 128 -7.41 -4.08 19.66
C VAL A 128 -6.80 -3.24 18.54
N PHE A 129 -7.29 -2.03 18.33
CA PHE A 129 -6.74 -1.10 17.34
C PHE A 129 -5.29 -0.73 17.62
N SER A 130 -4.94 -0.49 18.89
CA SER A 130 -3.55 -0.17 19.28
C SER A 130 -2.61 -1.34 18.97
N ILE A 131 -3.06 -2.58 19.19
CA ILE A 131 -2.30 -3.79 18.82
C ILE A 131 -2.12 -3.85 17.30
N LEU A 132 -3.19 -3.61 16.52
CA LEU A 132 -3.13 -3.60 15.07
C LEU A 132 -2.15 -2.54 14.53
N LEU A 133 -2.18 -1.33 15.08
CA LEU A 133 -1.24 -0.26 14.75
C LEU A 133 0.21 -0.68 14.99
N VAL A 134 0.49 -1.25 16.15
CA VAL A 134 1.84 -1.69 16.53
C VAL A 134 2.30 -2.83 15.61
N VAL A 135 1.46 -3.83 15.35
CA VAL A 135 1.80 -4.96 14.47
C VAL A 135 2.03 -4.47 13.04
N ASN A 136 1.14 -3.62 12.51
CA ASN A 136 1.28 -3.04 11.17
C ASN A 136 2.61 -2.31 11.02
N PHE A 137 2.93 -1.40 11.94
CA PHE A 137 4.15 -0.61 11.83
C PHE A 137 5.42 -1.43 12.13
N MET A 138 5.46 -2.12 13.28
CA MET A 138 6.68 -2.74 13.78
C MET A 138 7.05 -4.02 13.04
N VAL A 139 6.04 -4.80 12.62
CA VAL A 139 6.26 -6.09 11.95
C VAL A 139 6.19 -5.91 10.44
N ILE A 140 5.09 -5.37 9.92
CA ILE A 140 4.80 -5.41 8.49
C ILE A 140 5.57 -4.33 7.74
N THR A 141 5.38 -3.06 8.10
CA THR A 141 5.98 -1.94 7.36
C THR A 141 7.49 -1.88 7.57
N LYS A 142 7.96 -1.96 8.82
CA LYS A 142 9.41 -2.06 9.11
C LYS A 142 10.05 -3.36 8.61
N GLY A 143 9.31 -4.45 8.58
CA GLY A 143 9.81 -5.72 8.04
C GLY A 143 10.00 -5.65 6.53
N SER A 144 8.93 -5.28 5.81
CA SER A 144 8.94 -5.14 4.35
C SER A 144 9.97 -4.11 3.88
N GLY A 145 10.06 -2.96 4.54
CA GLY A 145 11.07 -1.95 4.21
C GLY A 145 12.50 -2.46 4.34
N ARG A 146 12.82 -3.23 5.38
CA ARG A 146 14.15 -3.85 5.54
C ARG A 146 14.42 -4.91 4.48
N ILE A 147 13.43 -5.74 4.15
CA ILE A 147 13.56 -6.74 3.09
C ILE A 147 13.84 -6.04 1.75
N ALA A 148 13.09 -4.97 1.44
CA ALA A 148 13.27 -4.20 0.22
C ALA A 148 14.66 -3.55 0.12
N GLU A 149 15.09 -2.86 1.19
CA GLU A 149 16.40 -2.20 1.26
C GLU A 149 17.56 -3.20 1.10
N VAL A 150 17.52 -4.30 1.84
CA VAL A 150 18.59 -5.30 1.83
C VAL A 150 18.66 -6.03 0.50
N ALA A 151 17.50 -6.43 -0.05
CA ALA A 151 17.46 -7.11 -1.36
C ALA A 151 17.90 -6.19 -2.50
N ALA A 152 17.46 -4.92 -2.51
CA ALA A 152 17.90 -3.94 -3.49
C ALA A 152 19.42 -3.73 -3.41
N ARG A 153 19.96 -3.59 -2.20
CA ARG A 153 21.40 -3.43 -1.99
C ARG A 153 22.20 -4.64 -2.46
N PHE A 154 21.82 -5.86 -2.07
CA PHE A 154 22.51 -7.07 -2.53
C PHE A 154 22.43 -7.23 -4.05
N PHE A 155 21.28 -6.89 -4.63
CA PHE A 155 21.12 -6.90 -6.08
C PHE A 155 22.07 -5.92 -6.75
N LEU A 156 22.12 -4.66 -6.30
CA LEU A 156 23.00 -3.63 -6.82
C LEU A 156 24.49 -3.98 -6.62
N ASP A 157 24.85 -4.57 -5.49
CA ASP A 157 26.22 -5.04 -5.23
C ASP A 157 26.64 -6.19 -6.17
N SER A 158 25.67 -6.98 -6.66
CA SER A 158 25.91 -8.07 -7.63
C SER A 158 26.05 -7.60 -9.09
N MET A 159 25.71 -6.33 -9.39
CA MET A 159 25.68 -5.79 -10.75
C MET A 159 27.02 -5.84 -11.48
N PRO A 160 28.16 -5.43 -10.88
CA PRO A 160 29.45 -5.52 -11.57
C PRO A 160 29.81 -6.96 -11.94
N GLY A 161 29.48 -7.93 -11.07
CA GLY A 161 29.68 -9.36 -11.34
C GLY A 161 28.85 -9.85 -12.52
N LYS A 162 27.58 -9.45 -12.61
CA LYS A 162 26.72 -9.75 -13.77
C LYS A 162 27.23 -9.09 -15.06
N GLN A 163 27.71 -7.85 -14.99
CA GLN A 163 28.31 -7.16 -16.16
C GLN A 163 29.59 -7.86 -16.63
N MET A 164 30.49 -8.22 -15.71
CA MET A 164 31.70 -8.98 -16.01
C MET A 164 31.39 -10.34 -16.63
N ALA A 165 30.35 -11.02 -16.17
CA ALA A 165 29.90 -12.29 -16.77
C ALA A 165 29.44 -12.11 -18.23
N ILE A 166 28.71 -11.02 -18.54
CA ILE A 166 28.32 -10.70 -19.92
C ILE A 166 29.56 -10.42 -20.79
N ASP A 167 30.54 -9.70 -20.24
CA ASP A 167 31.78 -9.38 -20.95
C ASP A 167 32.65 -10.61 -21.20
N ALA A 168 32.71 -11.54 -20.24
CA ALA A 168 33.38 -12.82 -20.37
C ALA A 168 32.69 -13.72 -21.41
N ASP A 169 31.36 -13.78 -21.39
CA ASP A 169 30.57 -14.52 -22.39
C ASP A 169 30.77 -13.96 -23.81
N LEU A 170 30.85 -12.63 -23.96
CA LEU A 170 31.11 -11.97 -25.24
C LEU A 170 32.54 -12.24 -25.72
N SER A 171 33.51 -12.13 -24.81
CA SER A 171 34.94 -12.34 -25.11
C SER A 171 35.27 -13.80 -25.45
N SER A 172 34.56 -14.74 -24.83
CA SER A 172 34.69 -16.18 -25.13
C SER A 172 33.93 -16.62 -26.39
N GLY A 173 33.13 -15.73 -26.99
CA GLY A 173 32.30 -16.03 -28.15
C GLY A 173 31.04 -16.84 -27.83
N ALA A 174 30.71 -17.06 -26.55
CA ALA A 174 29.48 -17.73 -26.12
C ALA A 174 28.21 -16.92 -26.50
N ILE A 175 28.33 -15.59 -26.57
CA ILE A 175 27.27 -14.68 -27.03
C ILE A 175 27.77 -13.72 -28.12
N ASN A 176 26.83 -13.15 -28.89
CA ASN A 176 27.12 -12.12 -29.89
C ASN A 176 26.87 -10.69 -29.36
N ASP A 177 27.36 -9.66 -30.06
CA ASP A 177 27.22 -8.24 -29.65
C ASP A 177 25.75 -7.83 -29.43
N ARG A 178 24.82 -8.31 -30.27
CA ARG A 178 23.39 -8.00 -30.13
C ARG A 178 22.80 -8.57 -28.84
N MET A 179 23.15 -9.81 -28.49
CA MET A 179 22.74 -10.45 -27.23
C MET A 179 23.39 -9.78 -26.03
N ALA A 180 24.67 -9.43 -26.11
CA ALA A 180 25.36 -8.71 -25.05
C ALA A 180 24.70 -7.33 -24.77
N ARG A 181 24.38 -6.56 -25.81
CA ARG A 181 23.62 -5.30 -25.69
C ARG A 181 22.26 -5.51 -25.03
N LYS A 182 21.50 -6.52 -25.48
CA LYS A 182 20.18 -6.83 -24.90
C LYS A 182 20.29 -7.19 -23.41
N LYS A 183 21.22 -8.08 -23.03
CA LYS A 183 21.46 -8.46 -21.63
C LYS A 183 21.88 -7.26 -20.76
N ARG A 184 22.72 -6.35 -21.29
CA ARG A 184 23.11 -5.13 -20.58
C ARG A 184 21.93 -4.18 -20.38
N TYR A 185 21.05 -4.04 -21.37
CA TYR A 185 19.83 -3.24 -21.25
C TYR A 185 18.87 -3.82 -20.20
N GLU A 186 18.62 -5.14 -20.23
CA GLU A 186 17.82 -5.82 -19.20
C GLU A 186 18.42 -5.61 -17.80
N LEU A 187 19.74 -5.71 -17.67
CA LEU A 187 20.46 -5.48 -16.41
C LEU A 187 20.33 -4.03 -15.92
N GLU A 188 20.32 -3.06 -16.83
CA GLU A 188 20.07 -1.64 -16.53
C GLU A 188 18.64 -1.41 -16.01
N GLU A 189 17.64 -2.03 -16.66
CA GLU A 189 16.25 -1.99 -16.19
C GLU A 189 16.10 -2.63 -14.79
N GLU A 190 16.76 -3.76 -14.52
CA GLU A 190 16.78 -4.36 -13.18
C GLU A 190 17.38 -3.39 -12.16
N SER A 191 18.51 -2.77 -12.47
CA SER A 191 19.16 -1.81 -11.58
C SER A 191 18.26 -0.61 -11.26
N ALA A 192 17.61 -0.04 -12.27
CA ALA A 192 16.70 1.09 -12.11
C ALA A 192 15.47 0.69 -11.28
N PHE A 193 14.94 -0.52 -11.50
CA PHE A 193 13.83 -1.06 -10.73
C PHE A 193 14.18 -1.23 -9.24
N TYR A 194 15.27 -1.92 -8.90
CA TYR A 194 15.65 -2.11 -7.49
C TYR A 194 16.06 -0.81 -6.80
N GLY A 195 16.71 0.12 -7.52
CA GLY A 195 17.03 1.45 -7.01
C GLY A 195 15.79 2.28 -6.68
N SER A 196 14.80 2.31 -7.58
CA SER A 196 13.53 3.02 -7.35
C SER A 196 12.66 2.33 -6.29
N MET A 197 12.71 1.00 -6.19
CA MET A 197 12.02 0.23 -5.14
C MET A 197 12.51 0.56 -3.73
N ASP A 198 13.82 0.70 -3.50
CA ASP A 198 14.35 1.11 -2.19
C ASP A 198 13.81 2.50 -1.78
N GLY A 199 13.75 3.45 -2.72
CA GLY A 199 13.16 4.76 -2.51
C GLY A 199 11.67 4.71 -2.17
N ALA A 200 10.89 3.96 -2.97
CA ALA A 200 9.45 3.80 -2.76
C ALA A 200 9.14 3.13 -1.41
N ALA A 201 9.90 2.11 -1.02
CA ALA A 201 9.73 1.42 0.26
C ALA A 201 9.97 2.33 1.48
N LYS A 202 10.94 3.25 1.38
CA LYS A 202 11.16 4.28 2.42
C LYS A 202 10.00 5.25 2.53
N PHE A 203 9.34 5.58 1.42
CA PHE A 203 8.15 6.43 1.40
C PHE A 203 6.95 5.77 2.10
N VAL A 204 6.70 4.48 1.80
CA VAL A 204 5.65 3.68 2.48
C VAL A 204 5.92 3.61 4.00
N ARG A 205 7.19 3.46 4.40
CA ARG A 205 7.57 3.50 5.82
C ARG A 205 7.28 4.86 6.46
N GLY A 206 7.55 5.96 5.75
CA GLY A 206 7.25 7.31 6.22
C GLY A 206 5.76 7.52 6.44
N ASP A 207 4.93 7.03 5.52
CA ASP A 207 3.46 7.07 5.64
C ASP A 207 2.94 6.32 6.88
N ALA A 208 3.44 5.11 7.17
CA ALA A 208 2.99 4.40 8.36
C ALA A 208 3.34 5.12 9.68
N ILE A 209 4.45 5.88 9.71
CA ILE A 209 4.78 6.74 10.85
C ILE A 209 3.79 7.91 10.93
N ALA A 210 3.48 8.54 9.78
CA ALA A 210 2.51 9.61 9.70
C ALA A 210 1.13 9.15 10.20
N GLY A 211 0.65 7.97 9.79
CA GLY A 211 -0.63 7.41 10.24
C GLY A 211 -0.73 7.23 11.76
N ILE A 212 0.35 6.78 12.42
CA ILE A 212 0.40 6.71 13.89
C ILE A 212 0.28 8.11 14.51
N ILE A 213 1.02 9.08 13.97
CA ILE A 213 1.01 10.47 14.47
C ILE A 213 -0.38 11.09 14.27
N ILE A 214 -0.97 10.91 13.09
CA ILE A 214 -2.32 11.39 12.74
C ILE A 214 -3.36 10.80 13.68
N THR A 215 -3.30 9.49 13.94
CA THR A 215 -4.17 8.82 14.92
C THR A 215 -4.08 9.48 16.30
N ALA A 216 -2.85 9.72 16.79
CA ALA A 216 -2.65 10.35 18.10
C ALA A 216 -3.21 11.78 18.13
N ILE A 217 -2.99 12.55 17.06
CA ILE A 217 -3.54 13.90 16.89
C ILE A 217 -5.08 13.86 16.86
N ASN A 218 -5.68 12.88 16.19
CA ASN A 218 -7.13 12.79 16.06
C ASN A 218 -7.80 12.45 17.39
N ILE A 219 -7.23 11.54 18.18
CA ILE A 219 -7.73 11.23 19.52
C ILE A 219 -7.59 12.45 20.44
N VAL A 220 -6.38 13.02 20.56
CA VAL A 220 -6.12 14.12 21.51
C VAL A 220 -6.82 15.41 21.08
N GLY A 221 -6.69 15.78 19.81
CA GLY A 221 -7.30 16.97 19.23
C GLY A 221 -8.83 16.86 19.19
N GLY A 222 -9.36 15.70 18.85
CA GLY A 222 -10.81 15.44 18.85
C GLY A 222 -11.41 15.56 20.24
N LEU A 223 -10.79 14.94 21.25
CA LEU A 223 -11.18 15.10 22.65
C LEU A 223 -11.15 16.56 23.10
N ALA A 224 -10.08 17.29 22.79
CA ALA A 224 -9.95 18.70 23.15
C ALA A 224 -11.03 19.56 22.48
N ILE A 225 -11.31 19.35 21.19
CA ILE A 225 -12.35 20.09 20.46
C ILE A 225 -13.74 19.73 20.99
N GLY A 226 -14.04 18.45 21.18
CA GLY A 226 -15.33 17.97 21.69
C GLY A 226 -15.67 18.55 23.06
N VAL A 227 -14.71 18.50 24.00
CA VAL A 227 -14.94 18.98 25.38
C VAL A 227 -14.88 20.51 25.46
N LEU A 228 -13.85 21.15 24.88
CA LEU A 228 -13.61 22.58 25.08
C LEU A 228 -14.46 23.48 24.17
N ARG A 229 -14.74 23.07 22.93
CA ARG A 229 -15.49 23.88 21.96
C ARG A 229 -16.95 23.49 21.86
N HIS A 230 -17.26 22.20 21.91
CA HIS A 230 -18.61 21.68 21.72
C HIS A 230 -19.33 21.34 23.03
N ASN A 231 -18.69 21.56 24.20
CA ASN A 231 -19.23 21.25 25.54
C ASN A 231 -19.77 19.81 25.67
N MET A 232 -19.19 18.86 24.92
CA MET A 232 -19.59 17.46 25.00
C MET A 232 -19.12 16.84 26.33
N PRO A 233 -19.91 15.94 26.94
CA PRO A 233 -19.44 15.12 28.05
C PRO A 233 -18.18 14.36 27.65
N LEU A 234 -17.19 14.28 28.54
CA LEU A 234 -15.90 13.63 28.26
C LEU A 234 -16.07 12.20 27.73
N ASN A 235 -17.02 11.44 28.29
CA ASN A 235 -17.30 10.07 27.87
C ASN A 235 -17.86 10.00 26.43
N GLU A 236 -18.74 10.93 26.07
CA GLU A 236 -19.34 10.99 24.74
C GLU A 236 -18.32 11.46 23.69
N ALA A 237 -17.52 12.48 24.02
CA ALA A 237 -16.41 12.91 23.18
C ALA A 237 -15.39 11.77 22.98
N ALA A 238 -15.02 11.06 24.06
CA ALA A 238 -14.11 9.92 23.97
C ALA A 238 -14.68 8.81 23.09
N SER A 239 -15.95 8.45 23.26
CA SER A 239 -16.61 7.43 22.45
C SER A 239 -16.61 7.81 20.96
N THR A 240 -17.07 9.03 20.63
CA THR A 240 -17.26 9.45 19.24
C THR A 240 -15.94 9.65 18.51
N PHE A 241 -15.02 10.46 19.07
CA PHE A 241 -13.74 10.75 18.41
C PHE A 241 -12.81 9.55 18.37
N THR A 242 -12.82 8.69 19.39
CA THR A 242 -12.03 7.44 19.35
C THR A 242 -12.60 6.49 18.30
N THR A 243 -13.93 6.33 18.20
CA THR A 243 -14.55 5.46 17.18
C THR A 243 -14.26 5.94 15.76
N LEU A 244 -14.39 7.24 15.51
CA LEU A 244 -14.06 7.83 14.21
C LEU A 244 -12.57 7.68 13.88
N THR A 245 -11.68 7.92 14.84
CA THR A 245 -10.23 7.81 14.62
C THR A 245 -9.79 6.36 14.37
N VAL A 246 -10.36 5.41 15.11
CA VAL A 246 -10.10 3.99 14.89
C VAL A 246 -10.62 3.55 13.52
N GLY A 247 -11.81 4.00 13.13
CA GLY A 247 -12.35 3.74 11.79
C GLY A 247 -11.44 4.26 10.69
N ASP A 248 -11.00 5.51 10.80
CA ASP A 248 -10.09 6.16 9.87
C ASP A 248 -8.75 5.40 9.76
N GLY A 249 -8.14 5.11 10.90
CA GLY A 249 -6.88 4.38 10.94
C GLY A 249 -6.99 2.95 10.41
N LEU A 250 -8.12 2.27 10.57
CA LEU A 250 -8.33 0.95 9.96
C LEU A 250 -8.46 1.03 8.45
N VAL A 251 -9.22 2.00 7.96
CA VAL A 251 -9.42 2.22 6.51
C VAL A 251 -8.11 2.54 5.81
N SER A 252 -7.17 3.22 6.48
CA SER A 252 -5.84 3.49 5.92
C SER A 252 -4.85 2.33 6.09
N GLN A 253 -4.95 1.57 7.19
CA GLN A 253 -4.06 0.43 7.48
C GLN A 253 -4.24 -0.76 6.55
N ILE A 254 -5.48 -1.09 6.14
CA ILE A 254 -5.73 -2.22 5.24
C ILE A 254 -5.00 -2.03 3.90
N PRO A 255 -5.18 -0.91 3.18
CA PRO A 255 -4.37 -0.54 2.02
C PRO A 255 -2.86 -0.65 2.27
N ALA A 256 -2.37 -0.11 3.37
CA ALA A 256 -0.95 -0.12 3.71
C ALA A 256 -0.38 -1.53 3.88
N LEU A 257 -1.13 -2.40 4.56
CA LEU A 257 -0.76 -3.80 4.73
C LEU A 257 -0.69 -4.53 3.39
N LEU A 258 -1.71 -4.37 2.54
CA LEU A 258 -1.78 -5.03 1.24
C LEU A 258 -0.63 -4.58 0.33
N VAL A 259 -0.39 -3.27 0.24
CA VAL A 259 0.68 -2.68 -0.57
C VAL A 259 2.07 -3.06 -0.05
N SER A 260 2.29 -3.02 1.27
CA SER A 260 3.56 -3.43 1.89
C SER A 260 3.85 -4.91 1.67
N THR A 261 2.82 -5.76 1.72
CA THR A 261 2.94 -7.19 1.42
C THR A 261 3.26 -7.42 -0.05
N ALA A 262 2.56 -6.73 -0.95
CA ALA A 262 2.84 -6.77 -2.39
C ALA A 262 4.29 -6.39 -2.69
N ALA A 263 4.79 -5.32 -2.07
CA ALA A 263 6.19 -4.89 -2.23
C ALA A 263 7.18 -5.95 -1.75
N GLY A 264 6.92 -6.57 -0.60
CA GLY A 264 7.73 -7.68 -0.09
C GLY A 264 7.76 -8.87 -1.06
N ILE A 265 6.61 -9.24 -1.64
CA ILE A 265 6.51 -10.34 -2.61
C ILE A 265 7.31 -10.02 -3.88
N VAL A 266 7.14 -8.83 -4.45
CA VAL A 266 7.81 -8.43 -5.70
C VAL A 266 9.33 -8.42 -5.53
N VAL A 267 9.83 -7.90 -4.41
CA VAL A 267 11.28 -7.82 -4.16
C VAL A 267 11.88 -9.20 -3.85
N THR A 268 11.20 -10.04 -3.06
CA THR A 268 11.72 -11.38 -2.72
C THR A 268 11.72 -12.34 -3.90
N LYS A 269 10.94 -12.05 -4.95
CA LYS A 269 10.88 -12.82 -6.19
C LYS A 269 12.08 -12.61 -7.12
N GLY A 270 12.97 -11.66 -6.84
CA GLY A 270 14.13 -11.28 -7.66
C GLY A 270 15.11 -12.37 -8.09
N GLY A 271 15.00 -13.59 -7.56
CA GLY A 271 15.83 -14.74 -7.94
C GLY A 271 15.08 -15.95 -8.50
N THR A 272 13.75 -15.91 -8.60
CA THR A 272 12.93 -17.09 -8.95
C THR A 272 11.97 -16.80 -10.09
N THR A 273 12.02 -17.61 -11.15
CA THR A 273 11.06 -17.56 -12.28
C THR A 273 9.81 -18.39 -11.97
N GLY A 274 8.62 -17.81 -12.19
CA GLY A 274 7.33 -18.49 -12.04
C GLY A 274 6.45 -17.85 -10.97
N SER A 275 5.14 -18.08 -11.03
CA SER A 275 4.18 -17.52 -10.08
C SER A 275 4.43 -18.02 -8.65
N ALA A 276 4.07 -17.20 -7.65
CA ALA A 276 4.39 -17.49 -6.24
C ALA A 276 3.69 -18.77 -5.74
N ASP A 277 2.47 -19.00 -6.20
CA ASP A 277 1.65 -20.19 -5.91
C ASP A 277 2.30 -21.48 -6.42
N VAL A 278 2.73 -21.52 -7.69
CA VAL A 278 3.35 -22.71 -8.29
C VAL A 278 4.65 -23.06 -7.57
N THR A 279 5.44 -22.06 -7.19
CA THR A 279 6.70 -22.26 -6.48
C THR A 279 6.47 -22.77 -5.07
N LEU A 280 5.56 -22.15 -4.31
CA LEU A 280 5.23 -22.57 -2.94
C LEU A 280 4.62 -23.97 -2.90
N VAL A 281 3.67 -24.27 -3.77
CA VAL A 281 3.05 -25.61 -3.86
C VAL A 281 4.08 -26.66 -4.26
N ARG A 282 4.97 -26.35 -5.21
CA ARG A 282 6.05 -27.27 -5.59
C ARG A 282 7.05 -27.51 -4.46
N GLN A 283 7.41 -26.49 -3.69
CA GLN A 283 8.42 -26.58 -2.62
C GLN A 283 7.87 -27.21 -1.33
N LEU A 284 6.66 -26.82 -0.90
CA LEU A 284 6.01 -27.35 0.30
C LEU A 284 5.31 -28.68 0.03
N GLY A 285 4.66 -28.82 -1.12
CA GLY A 285 3.95 -30.01 -1.57
C GLY A 285 4.86 -31.12 -2.12
N GLY A 286 6.05 -30.77 -2.60
CA GLY A 286 6.96 -31.71 -3.26
C GLY A 286 7.70 -32.67 -2.34
N ASN A 287 7.64 -32.48 -1.01
CA ASN A 287 8.36 -33.31 -0.06
C ASN A 287 7.41 -33.96 0.96
N PRO A 288 7.09 -35.26 0.83
CA PRO A 288 6.10 -35.91 1.69
C PRO A 288 6.55 -36.05 3.15
N LYS A 289 7.86 -35.97 3.44
CA LYS A 289 8.40 -36.12 4.81
C LYS A 289 8.01 -34.96 5.75
N PRO A 290 8.27 -33.67 5.43
CA PRO A 290 7.77 -32.55 6.22
C PRO A 290 6.25 -32.54 6.38
N LEU A 291 5.51 -32.87 5.31
CA LEU A 291 4.04 -32.92 5.35
C LEU A 291 3.52 -34.00 6.30
N ALA A 292 4.14 -35.18 6.32
CA ALA A 292 3.78 -36.25 7.25
C ALA A 292 4.02 -35.84 8.71
N VAL A 293 5.14 -35.18 9.00
CA VAL A 293 5.44 -34.67 10.35
C VAL A 293 4.43 -33.59 10.78
N ALA A 294 4.09 -32.66 9.88
CA ALA A 294 3.07 -31.64 10.15
C ALA A 294 1.69 -32.26 10.39
N ALA A 295 1.27 -33.25 9.59
CA ALA A 295 0.00 -33.95 9.76
C ALA A 295 -0.09 -34.67 11.11
N VAL A 296 0.99 -35.35 11.53
CA VAL A 296 1.05 -36.03 12.84
C VAL A 296 0.99 -35.02 13.99
N LEU A 297 1.72 -33.91 13.92
CA LEU A 297 1.68 -32.86 14.93
C LEU A 297 0.30 -32.19 15.02
N SER A 298 -0.34 -31.90 13.88
CA SER A 298 -1.71 -31.38 13.85
C SER A 298 -2.72 -32.36 14.44
N ALA A 299 -2.57 -33.66 14.18
CA ALA A 299 -3.41 -34.70 14.79
C ALA A 299 -3.21 -34.78 16.31
N LEU A 300 -1.98 -34.65 16.80
CA LEU A 300 -1.68 -34.58 18.23
C LEU A 300 -2.30 -33.33 18.88
N PHE A 301 -2.23 -32.17 18.23
CA PHE A 301 -2.88 -30.96 18.72
C PHE A 301 -4.41 -31.09 18.77
N ALA A 302 -5.02 -31.73 17.77
CA ALA A 302 -6.46 -31.96 17.74
C ALA A 302 -6.97 -32.91 18.85
N ILE A 303 -6.10 -33.76 19.41
CA ILE A 303 -6.42 -34.69 20.50
C ILE A 303 -6.21 -34.02 21.88
N MET A 304 -5.53 -32.87 21.94
CA MET A 304 -5.20 -32.21 23.20
C MET A 304 -6.41 -31.41 23.73
N PRO A 305 -6.97 -31.74 24.91
CA PRO A 305 -8.17 -31.06 25.41
C PRO A 305 -7.85 -29.63 25.85
N GLY A 306 -8.59 -28.65 25.31
CA GLY A 306 -8.47 -27.23 25.66
C GLY A 306 -7.93 -26.31 24.55
N LEU A 307 -7.66 -26.86 23.35
CA LEU A 307 -7.61 -26.15 22.06
C LEU A 307 -8.84 -26.53 21.24
#